data_AF-A0A7M7H875-F1
#
_entry.id   AF-A0A7M7H875-F1
#
_cell.length_a   1.000
_cell.length_b   1.000
_cell.length_c   1.000
_cell.angle_alpha   90.00
_cell.angle_beta   90.00
_cell.angle_gamma   90.00
#
_symmetry.space_group_name_H-M   'P 1'
#
loop_
_entity.id
_entity.type
_entity.pdbx_description
1 polymer ?
#
loop_
_entity_poly.entity_id
_entity_poly.type
_entity_poly.pdbx_seq_one_letter_code
_entity_poly.pdbx_strand_id
1 'polypeptide(L)'
;MITCWVLVGALGAMVLLHTLFEVHYFLRMIITVFLARFCRKRVHILDETSVYGLCTTTDIDWLLYHMNNARYLRELDFARADFYERTNLYREICSQGSGVVQGASTIRYRRFLKPLSIFKITSKIIYWDEKTIFMEHRFVTPSDGFVRAIAICRQRLLDCSAEAVMGVLIDRGVKQNGSVEAGVTQVPHVRPEMPLEVARWLECNDISSANLRQQAPAAPQTQSPVPPPPQAVSTHC
;
A
#
# COMPACT_ATOMS: atom_id res chain seq x y z
N MET A 1 37.33 32.98 -5.59
CA MET A 1 36.09 33.79 -5.54
C MET A 1 34.92 33.10 -6.24
N ILE A 2 34.99 32.85 -7.55
CA ILE A 2 33.90 32.17 -8.30
C ILE A 2 33.58 30.78 -7.72
N THR A 3 34.60 29.97 -7.42
CA THR A 3 34.43 28.64 -6.81
C THR A 3 33.68 28.68 -5.48
N CYS A 4 33.93 29.71 -4.64
CA CYS A 4 33.23 29.87 -3.37
C CYS A 4 31.74 30.15 -3.58
N TRP A 5 31.39 31.01 -4.53
CA TRP A 5 29.99 31.29 -4.87
C TRP A 5 29.27 30.08 -5.48
N VAL A 6 29.96 29.28 -6.29
CA VAL A 6 29.42 28.01 -6.81
C VAL A 6 29.13 27.03 -5.67
N LEU A 7 30.04 26.88 -4.71
CA LEU A 7 29.84 26.00 -3.55
C LEU A 7 28.69 26.49 -2.66
N VAL A 8 28.59 27.80 -2.41
CA VAL A 8 27.47 28.37 -1.65
C VAL A 8 26.14 28.16 -2.38
N GLY A 9 26.10 28.37 -3.69
CA GLY A 9 24.91 28.11 -4.50
C GLY A 9 24.50 26.63 -4.46
N ALA A 10 25.46 25.71 -4.57
CA ALA A 10 25.20 24.27 -4.50
C ALA A 10 24.68 23.84 -3.12
N LEU A 11 25.29 24.33 -2.03
CA LEU A 11 24.84 24.07 -0.66
C LEU A 11 23.43 24.65 -0.43
N GLY A 12 23.18 25.88 -0.89
CA GLY A 12 21.88 26.52 -0.81
C GLY A 12 20.80 25.73 -1.55
N ALA A 13 21.09 25.24 -2.76
CA ALA A 13 20.19 24.39 -3.52
C ALA A 13 19.95 23.04 -2.83
N MET A 14 20.98 22.43 -2.23
CA MET A 14 20.84 21.17 -1.49
C MET A 14 19.95 21.33 -0.26
N VAL A 15 20.11 22.40 0.50
CA VAL A 15 19.26 22.73 1.65
C VAL A 15 17.83 22.98 1.18
N LEU A 16 17.65 23.78 0.12
CA LEU A 16 16.34 24.06 -0.46
C LEU A 16 15.63 22.78 -0.91
N LEU A 17 16.36 21.85 -1.53
CA LEU A 17 15.78 20.56 -1.94
C LEU A 17 15.33 19.74 -0.72
N HIS A 18 16.13 19.70 0.36
CA HIS A 18 15.77 18.99 1.59
C HIS A 18 14.61 19.64 2.35
N THR A 19 14.42 20.96 2.25
CA THR A 19 13.30 21.64 2.90
C THR A 19 12.00 21.52 2.10
N LEU A 20 12.09 21.48 0.77
CA LEU A 20 10.93 21.39 -0.11
C LEU A 20 10.50 19.94 -0.38
N PHE A 21 11.43 18.99 -0.36
CA PHE A 21 11.18 17.60 -0.71
C PHE A 21 11.68 16.64 0.38
N GLU A 22 10.93 15.57 0.58
CA GLU A 22 11.34 14.42 1.40
C GLU A 22 12.38 13.57 0.65
N VAL A 23 13.57 14.12 0.41
CA VAL A 23 14.65 13.51 -0.39
C VAL A 23 14.97 12.09 0.09
N HIS A 24 15.00 11.88 1.42
CA HIS A 24 15.24 10.58 2.03
C HIS A 24 14.21 9.53 1.63
N TYR A 25 12.94 9.91 1.55
CA TYR A 25 11.87 9.00 1.14
C TYR A 25 12.05 8.54 -0.31
N PHE A 26 12.22 9.49 -1.24
CA PHE A 26 12.37 9.16 -2.66
C PHE A 26 13.63 8.36 -2.94
N LEU A 27 14.77 8.73 -2.34
CA LEU A 27 16.02 7.98 -2.46
C LEU A 27 15.86 6.55 -1.96
N ARG A 28 15.27 6.37 -0.78
CA ARG A 28 15.05 5.03 -0.21
C ARG A 28 14.07 4.21 -1.05
N MET A 29 13.05 4.83 -1.63
CA MET A 29 12.12 4.15 -2.54
C MET A 29 12.85 3.63 -3.78
N ILE A 30 13.65 4.48 -4.43
CA ILE A 30 14.47 4.11 -5.61
C ILE A 30 15.41 2.95 -5.26
N ILE A 31 16.13 3.05 -4.13
CA ILE A 31 17.03 1.98 -3.67
C ILE A 31 16.25 0.69 -3.40
N THR A 32 15.08 0.77 -2.76
CA THR A 32 14.25 -0.40 -2.45
C THR A 32 13.84 -1.13 -3.73
N VAL A 33 13.29 -0.40 -4.71
CA VAL A 33 12.89 -0.98 -6.00
C VAL A 33 14.09 -1.53 -6.77
N PHE A 34 15.22 -0.80 -6.79
CA PHE A 34 16.44 -1.24 -7.45
C PHE A 34 16.97 -2.55 -6.84
N LEU A 35 17.09 -2.61 -5.51
CA LEU A 35 17.54 -3.82 -4.81
C LEU A 35 16.56 -4.97 -5.02
N ALA A 36 15.25 -4.73 -4.95
CA ALA A 36 14.23 -5.74 -5.17
C ALA A 36 14.31 -6.33 -6.59
N ARG A 37 14.56 -5.49 -7.60
CA ARG A 37 14.63 -5.87 -9.02
C ARG A 37 15.92 -6.61 -9.39
N PHE A 38 17.06 -6.16 -8.88
CA PHE A 38 18.37 -6.62 -9.35
C PHE A 38 19.16 -7.45 -8.33
N CYS A 39 18.88 -7.31 -7.04
CA CYS A 39 19.67 -7.94 -5.97
C CYS A 39 18.89 -8.98 -5.16
N ARG A 40 17.55 -9.02 -5.27
CA ARG A 40 16.70 -9.95 -4.53
C ARG A 40 16.05 -10.96 -5.47
N LYS A 41 15.83 -12.18 -4.96
CA LYS A 41 15.10 -13.22 -5.69
C LYS A 41 13.62 -12.89 -5.77
N ARG A 42 13.02 -13.22 -6.91
CA ARG A 42 11.56 -13.27 -7.08
C ARG A 42 10.95 -14.30 -6.13
N VAL A 43 9.70 -14.06 -5.77
CA VAL A 43 8.94 -14.88 -4.80
C VAL A 43 7.54 -15.14 -5.32
N HIS A 44 6.92 -16.22 -4.85
CA HIS A 44 5.54 -16.50 -5.19
C HIS A 44 4.61 -15.43 -4.58
N ILE A 45 3.49 -15.14 -5.24
CA ILE A 45 2.54 -14.10 -4.81
C ILE A 45 1.93 -14.36 -3.42
N LEU A 46 1.89 -15.61 -2.97
CA LEU A 46 1.36 -16.01 -1.66
C LEU A 46 2.44 -16.19 -0.59
N ASP A 47 3.72 -16.05 -0.96
CA ASP A 47 4.83 -16.16 -0.02
C ASP A 47 4.98 -14.88 0.80
N GLU A 48 5.58 -15.02 1.99
CA GLU A 48 5.95 -13.89 2.82
C GLU A 48 7.25 -13.26 2.31
N THR A 49 7.28 -11.93 2.19
CA THR A 49 8.53 -11.17 1.97
C THR A 49 8.99 -10.48 3.25
N SER A 50 10.26 -10.10 3.29
CA SER A 50 10.84 -9.40 4.42
C SER A 50 11.76 -8.29 3.95
N VAL A 51 11.58 -7.09 4.52
CA VAL A 51 12.49 -5.95 4.37
C VAL A 51 13.03 -5.54 5.73
N TYR A 52 14.26 -5.02 5.76
CA TYR A 52 14.90 -4.54 6.98
C TYR A 52 14.99 -3.01 6.95
N GLY A 53 14.86 -2.39 8.12
CA GLY A 53 14.99 -0.97 8.31
C GLY A 53 15.70 -0.65 9.63
N LEU A 54 16.19 0.58 9.74
CA LEU A 54 16.77 1.15 10.94
C LEU A 54 15.86 2.31 11.38
N CYS A 55 15.50 2.36 12.66
CA CYS A 55 14.81 3.52 13.23
C CYS A 55 15.81 4.67 13.34
N THR A 56 15.80 5.58 12.37
CA THR A 56 16.76 6.70 12.33
C THR A 56 16.27 7.90 13.14
N THR A 57 17.11 8.92 13.25
CA THR A 57 16.78 10.16 13.97
C THR A 57 15.68 10.99 13.28
N THR A 58 15.36 10.73 12.01
CA THR A 58 14.22 11.39 11.32
C THR A 58 12.91 10.63 11.50
N ASP A 59 12.95 9.45 12.12
CA ASP A 59 11.80 8.59 12.36
C ASP A 59 11.22 8.75 13.77
N ILE A 60 11.92 9.43 14.67
CA ILE A 60 11.52 9.60 16.07
C ILE A 60 10.61 10.82 16.24
N ASP A 61 9.71 10.76 17.21
CA ASP A 61 8.84 11.89 17.57
C ASP A 61 9.53 12.86 18.56
N TRP A 62 8.90 13.99 18.86
CA TRP A 62 9.39 15.06 19.74
C TRP A 62 9.96 14.58 21.08
N LEU A 63 9.40 13.51 21.64
CA LEU A 63 9.85 12.95 22.92
C LEU A 63 11.11 12.08 22.80
N LEU A 64 11.65 11.89 21.59
CA LEU A 64 12.93 11.24 21.24
C LEU A 64 13.13 9.78 21.75
N TYR A 65 12.11 9.15 22.33
CA TYR A 65 12.23 7.80 22.92
C TYR A 65 11.76 6.68 22.01
N HIS A 66 11.02 6.98 20.95
CA HIS A 66 10.44 5.98 20.06
C HIS A 66 10.21 6.51 18.65
N MET A 67 10.10 5.55 17.73
CA MET A 67 9.62 5.78 16.37
C MET A 67 8.20 6.34 16.38
N ASN A 68 8.00 7.44 15.66
CA ASN A 68 6.70 8.09 15.47
C ASN A 68 5.70 7.11 14.82
N ASN A 69 4.46 7.08 15.32
CA ASN A 69 3.40 6.20 14.84
C ASN A 69 3.16 6.30 13.32
N ALA A 70 3.21 7.52 12.75
CA ALA A 70 3.02 7.73 11.31
C ALA A 70 4.16 7.15 10.47
N ARG A 71 5.36 7.00 11.05
CA ARG A 71 6.50 6.39 10.36
C ARG A 71 6.27 4.90 10.12
N TYR A 72 5.50 4.20 10.96
CA TYR A 72 5.20 2.79 10.72
C TYR A 72 4.42 2.61 9.41
N LEU A 73 3.37 3.40 9.17
CA LEU A 73 2.60 3.29 7.92
C LEU A 73 3.42 3.70 6.70
N ARG A 74 4.29 4.70 6.84
CA ARG A 74 5.24 5.10 5.78
C ARG A 74 6.23 3.99 5.44
N GLU A 75 6.75 3.27 6.44
CA GLU A 75 7.65 2.15 6.21
C GLU A 75 7.00 1.01 5.39
N LEU A 76 5.67 0.89 5.45
CA LEU A 76 4.94 -0.08 4.64
C LEU A 76 4.98 0.23 3.14
N ASP A 77 5.24 1.48 2.74
CA ASP A 77 5.40 1.82 1.32
C ASP A 77 6.62 1.11 0.73
N PHE A 78 7.75 1.08 1.46
CA PHE A 78 8.95 0.35 1.04
C PHE A 78 8.72 -1.17 1.07
N ALA A 79 8.04 -1.68 2.10
CA ALA A 79 7.72 -3.10 2.21
C ALA A 79 6.81 -3.58 1.06
N ARG A 80 5.82 -2.76 0.68
CA ARG A 80 4.96 -3.02 -0.48
C ARG A 80 5.70 -2.90 -1.80
N ALA A 81 6.58 -1.90 -1.97
CA ALA A 81 7.37 -1.76 -3.18
C ALA A 81 8.28 -2.99 -3.40
N ASP A 82 8.96 -3.49 -2.36
CA ASP A 82 9.73 -4.74 -2.42
C ASP A 82 8.83 -5.93 -2.79
N PHE A 83 7.68 -6.08 -2.12
CA PHE A 83 6.74 -7.16 -2.40
C PHE A 83 6.22 -7.11 -3.85
N TYR A 84 5.78 -5.94 -4.32
CA TYR A 84 5.24 -5.74 -5.66
C TYR A 84 6.26 -6.05 -6.74
N GLU A 85 7.49 -5.61 -6.56
CA GLU A 85 8.56 -5.85 -7.53
C GLU A 85 8.94 -7.34 -7.58
N ARG A 86 9.08 -7.99 -6.41
CA ARG A 86 9.52 -9.40 -6.34
C ARG A 86 8.46 -10.41 -6.76
N THR A 87 7.18 -10.04 -6.69
CA THR A 87 6.04 -10.87 -7.12
C THR A 87 5.51 -10.50 -8.51
N ASN A 88 5.98 -9.41 -9.11
CA ASN A 88 5.42 -8.77 -10.31
C ASN A 88 3.97 -8.30 -10.15
N LEU A 89 3.44 -8.18 -8.93
CA LEU A 89 2.04 -7.81 -8.69
C LEU A 89 1.68 -6.47 -9.33
N TYR A 90 2.47 -5.42 -9.10
CA TYR A 90 2.17 -4.10 -9.63
C TYR A 90 2.20 -4.06 -11.17
N ARG A 91 3.14 -4.79 -11.78
CA ARG A 91 3.22 -4.90 -13.24
C ARG A 91 1.98 -5.58 -13.81
N GLU A 92 1.49 -6.63 -13.16
CA GLU A 92 0.28 -7.31 -13.59
C GLU A 92 -0.96 -6.42 -13.44
N ILE A 93 -1.09 -5.73 -12.30
CA ILE A 93 -2.17 -4.76 -12.07
C ILE A 93 -2.18 -3.69 -13.17
N CYS A 94 -1.03 -3.10 -13.51
CA CYS A 94 -0.94 -2.09 -14.57
C CYS A 94 -1.11 -2.66 -15.98
N SER A 95 -0.99 -3.98 -16.18
CA SER A 95 -1.25 -4.60 -17.48
C SER A 95 -2.74 -4.85 -17.74
N GLN A 96 -3.53 -5.00 -16.66
CA GLN A 96 -4.97 -5.24 -16.73
C GLN A 96 -5.81 -4.01 -16.37
N GLY A 97 -5.24 -3.03 -15.68
CA GLY A 97 -5.93 -1.82 -15.21
C GLY A 97 -4.96 -0.66 -14.98
N SER A 98 -5.39 0.34 -14.19
CA SER A 98 -4.70 1.63 -14.09
C SER A 98 -3.73 1.75 -12.91
N GLY A 99 -3.81 0.84 -11.94
CA GLY A 99 -2.94 0.85 -10.75
C GLY A 99 -3.64 0.38 -9.48
N VAL A 100 -3.02 0.70 -8.34
CA VAL A 100 -3.47 0.29 -7.01
C VAL A 100 -3.36 1.45 -6.04
N VAL A 101 -4.35 1.60 -5.16
CA VAL A 101 -4.40 2.65 -4.14
C VAL A 101 -4.69 2.06 -2.76
N GLN A 102 -4.15 2.71 -1.72
CA GLN A 102 -4.44 2.37 -0.33
C GLN A 102 -5.87 2.82 0.01
N GLY A 103 -6.81 1.87 0.11
CA GLY A 103 -8.22 2.17 0.40
C GLY A 103 -8.49 2.36 1.89
N ALA A 104 -7.88 1.53 2.73
CA ALA A 104 -7.98 1.62 4.19
C ALA A 104 -6.80 0.91 4.84
N SER A 105 -6.45 1.29 6.08
CA SER A 105 -5.49 0.54 6.88
C SER A 105 -5.91 0.55 8.35
N THR A 106 -5.56 -0.52 9.06
CA THR A 106 -5.61 -0.58 10.52
C THR A 106 -4.25 -1.01 11.03
N ILE A 107 -3.80 -0.42 12.13
CA ILE A 107 -2.52 -0.74 12.74
C ILE A 107 -2.69 -0.85 14.25
N ARG A 108 -2.08 -1.88 14.83
CA ARG A 108 -2.02 -2.11 16.27
C ARG A 108 -0.58 -2.10 16.75
N TYR A 109 -0.28 -1.21 17.68
CA TYR A 109 1.02 -1.11 18.32
C TYR A 109 1.03 -1.94 19.60
N ARG A 110 2.01 -2.83 19.72
CA ARG A 110 2.20 -3.71 20.90
C ARG A 110 3.33 -3.18 21.78
N ARG A 111 4.48 -2.87 21.16
CA ARG A 111 5.65 -2.26 21.82
C ARG A 111 6.32 -1.31 20.85
N PHE A 112 6.85 -0.21 21.37
CA PHE A 112 7.52 0.78 20.54
C PHE A 112 8.89 0.29 20.05
N LEU A 113 9.31 0.80 18.88
CA LEU A 113 10.67 0.68 18.38
C LEU A 113 11.52 1.82 18.94
N LYS A 114 12.68 1.46 19.50
CA LYS A 114 13.65 2.42 20.06
C LYS A 114 14.43 3.12 18.92
N PRO A 115 14.93 4.35 19.15
CA PRO A 115 15.89 4.97 18.24
C PRO A 115 17.08 4.03 17.99
N LEU A 116 17.60 4.05 16.76
CA LEU A 116 18.74 3.26 16.30
C LEU A 116 18.54 1.73 16.40
N SER A 117 17.30 1.26 16.57
CA SER A 117 16.99 -0.16 16.55
C SER A 117 16.71 -0.66 15.13
N ILE A 118 17.21 -1.85 14.81
CA ILE A 118 16.89 -2.56 13.56
C ILE A 118 15.52 -3.21 13.72
N PHE A 119 14.69 -3.08 12.69
CA PHE A 119 13.42 -3.79 12.57
C PHE A 119 13.34 -4.52 11.23
N LYS A 120 12.55 -5.59 11.22
CA LYS A 120 12.18 -6.36 10.04
C LYS A 120 10.68 -6.19 9.83
N ILE A 121 10.26 -5.88 8.61
CA ILE A 121 8.85 -5.89 8.22
C ILE A 121 8.62 -7.14 7.40
N THR A 122 7.78 -8.04 7.90
CA THR A 122 7.28 -9.15 7.08
C THR A 122 5.97 -8.75 6.42
N SER A 123 5.79 -9.10 5.14
CA SER A 123 4.61 -8.73 4.34
C SER A 123 4.03 -9.95 3.65
N LYS A 124 2.71 -10.14 3.74
CA LYS A 124 2.01 -11.27 3.12
C LYS A 124 0.60 -10.87 2.68
N ILE A 125 0.14 -11.40 1.55
CA ILE A 125 -1.28 -11.33 1.18
C ILE A 125 -2.06 -12.33 2.03
N ILE A 126 -3.05 -11.83 2.76
CA ILE A 126 -3.88 -12.63 3.67
C ILE A 126 -5.27 -12.95 3.13
N TYR A 127 -5.75 -12.16 2.16
CA TYR A 127 -7.05 -12.36 1.51
C TYR A 127 -7.15 -11.44 0.27
N TRP A 128 -8.07 -11.72 -0.64
CA TRP A 128 -8.52 -10.77 -1.66
C TRP A 128 -9.98 -11.03 -2.04
N ASP A 129 -10.67 -9.97 -2.43
CA ASP A 129 -12.01 -10.02 -3.02
C ASP A 129 -11.92 -9.69 -4.53
N GLU A 130 -13.05 -9.39 -5.17
CA GLU A 130 -13.11 -9.09 -6.61
C GLU A 130 -12.27 -7.87 -7.02
N LYS A 131 -12.04 -6.89 -6.14
CA LYS A 131 -11.41 -5.61 -6.49
C LYS A 131 -10.30 -5.17 -5.53
N THR A 132 -10.08 -5.89 -4.44
CA THR A 132 -9.19 -5.47 -3.37
C THR A 132 -8.35 -6.61 -2.83
N ILE A 133 -7.07 -6.31 -2.57
CA ILE A 133 -6.10 -7.22 -1.97
C ILE A 133 -5.85 -6.78 -0.53
N PHE A 134 -5.86 -7.73 0.40
CA PHE A 134 -5.59 -7.50 1.81
C PHE A 134 -4.19 -8.01 2.14
N MET A 135 -3.34 -7.12 2.64
CA MET A 135 -1.98 -7.43 3.05
C MET A 135 -1.81 -7.25 4.56
N GLU A 136 -1.17 -8.21 5.20
CA GLU A 136 -0.68 -8.09 6.57
C GLU A 136 0.79 -7.69 6.55
N HIS A 137 1.16 -6.77 7.43
CA HIS A 137 2.53 -6.35 7.66
C HIS A 137 2.87 -6.44 9.15
N ARG A 138 3.96 -7.12 9.50
CA ARG A 138 4.41 -7.29 10.88
C ARG A 138 5.77 -6.64 11.09
N PHE A 139 5.84 -5.69 12.01
CA PHE A 139 7.10 -5.13 12.48
C PHE A 139 7.69 -6.03 13.56
N VAL A 140 8.84 -6.62 13.30
CA VAL A 140 9.52 -7.57 14.17
C VAL A 140 10.89 -7.01 14.54
N THR A 141 11.25 -7.02 15.82
CA THR A 141 12.62 -6.73 16.22
C THR A 141 13.47 -8.01 16.09
N PRO A 142 14.51 -8.06 15.25
CA PRO A 142 15.26 -9.30 15.01
C PRO A 142 15.96 -9.86 16.24
N SER A 143 16.38 -9.01 17.19
CA SER A 143 17.13 -9.45 18.37
C SER A 143 16.31 -10.24 19.38
N ASP A 144 15.00 -10.00 19.47
CA ASP A 144 14.09 -10.71 20.40
C ASP A 144 12.95 -11.46 19.68
N GLY A 145 12.84 -11.33 18.35
CA GLY A 145 11.79 -11.93 17.55
C GLY A 145 10.38 -11.38 17.82
N PHE A 146 10.25 -10.31 18.62
CA PHE A 146 8.94 -9.84 19.07
C PHE A 146 8.27 -8.97 18.01
N VAL A 147 6.99 -9.23 17.75
CA VAL A 147 6.15 -8.41 16.88
C VAL A 147 5.74 -7.11 17.60
N ARG A 148 6.37 -6.00 17.23
CA ARG A 148 6.18 -4.65 17.77
C ARG A 148 4.88 -3.99 17.30
N ALA A 149 4.54 -4.15 16.03
CA ALA A 149 3.30 -3.64 15.46
C ALA A 149 2.80 -4.57 14.35
N ILE A 150 1.48 -4.59 14.14
CA ILE A 150 0.84 -5.34 13.05
C ILE A 150 -0.10 -4.38 12.33
N ALA A 151 0.00 -4.32 11.01
CA ALA A 151 -0.88 -3.53 10.17
C ALA A 151 -1.57 -4.42 9.14
N ILE A 152 -2.87 -4.19 8.92
CA ILE A 152 -3.63 -4.76 7.81
C ILE A 152 -3.97 -3.63 6.86
N CYS A 153 -3.65 -3.83 5.59
CA CYS A 153 -3.81 -2.85 4.53
C CYS A 153 -4.75 -3.38 3.45
N ARG A 154 -5.78 -2.59 3.12
CA ARG A 154 -6.69 -2.85 1.99
C ARG A 154 -6.21 -2.08 0.77
N GLN A 155 -5.74 -2.80 -0.23
CA GLN A 155 -5.28 -2.26 -1.50
C GLN A 155 -6.37 -2.41 -2.55
N ARG A 156 -6.86 -1.29 -3.07
CA ARG A 156 -7.89 -1.29 -4.10
C ARG A 156 -7.27 -1.17 -5.48
N LEU A 157 -7.59 -2.13 -6.33
CA LEU A 157 -7.20 -2.13 -7.73
C LEU A 157 -8.14 -1.19 -8.50
N LEU A 158 -7.57 -0.46 -9.45
CA LEU A 158 -8.27 0.46 -10.32
C LEU A 158 -8.46 -0.18 -11.69
N ASP A 159 -9.71 -0.16 -12.17
CA ASP A 159 -10.10 -0.62 -13.52
C ASP A 159 -9.76 -2.08 -13.86
N CYS A 160 -9.55 -2.93 -12.84
CA CYS A 160 -9.31 -4.36 -13.03
C CYS A 160 -9.85 -5.20 -11.86
N SER A 161 -9.92 -6.51 -12.08
CA SER A 161 -10.31 -7.50 -11.08
C SER A 161 -9.09 -8.03 -10.33
N ALA A 162 -9.13 -7.98 -9.00
CA ALA A 162 -8.11 -8.60 -8.18
C ALA A 162 -8.12 -10.12 -8.34
N GLU A 163 -9.28 -10.72 -8.60
CA GLU A 163 -9.36 -12.16 -8.83
C GLU A 163 -8.61 -12.57 -10.11
N ALA A 164 -8.81 -11.84 -11.21
CA ALA A 164 -8.12 -12.10 -12.47
C ALA A 164 -6.59 -11.92 -12.34
N VAL A 165 -6.16 -10.82 -11.71
CA VAL A 165 -4.74 -10.53 -11.47
C VAL A 165 -4.08 -11.63 -10.62
N MET A 166 -4.72 -12.02 -9.53
CA MET A 166 -4.18 -13.03 -8.62
C MET A 166 -4.13 -14.41 -9.29
N GLY A 167 -5.16 -14.79 -10.06
CA GLY A 167 -5.18 -16.03 -10.83
C GLY A 167 -3.98 -16.15 -11.77
N VAL A 168 -3.69 -15.10 -12.56
CA VAL A 168 -2.53 -15.08 -13.47
C VAL A 168 -1.21 -15.24 -12.72
N LEU A 169 -1.06 -14.57 -11.58
CA LEU A 169 0.19 -14.62 -10.80
C LEU A 169 0.41 -15.98 -10.12
N ILE A 170 -0.66 -16.60 -9.62
CA ILE A 170 -0.62 -17.96 -9.05
C ILE A 170 -0.23 -18.95 -10.15
N ASP A 171 -0.86 -18.90 -11.32
CA ASP A 171 -0.57 -19.80 -12.45
C ASP A 171 0.87 -19.67 -12.95
N ARG A 172 1.40 -18.43 -13.02
CA ARG A 172 2.80 -18.18 -13.37
C ARG A 172 3.76 -18.76 -12.34
N GLY A 173 3.43 -18.62 -11.06
CA GLY A 173 4.21 -19.17 -9.96
C GLY A 173 4.31 -20.70 -10.00
N VAL A 174 3.20 -21.38 -10.27
CA VAL A 174 3.16 -22.84 -10.44
C VAL A 174 4.04 -23.30 -11.61
N LYS A 175 3.98 -22.62 -12.76
CA LYS A 175 4.79 -22.95 -13.95
C LYS A 175 6.30 -22.78 -13.70
N GLN A 176 6.70 -21.76 -12.94
CA GLN A 176 8.10 -21.50 -12.59
C GLN A 176 8.62 -22.51 -11.55
N ASN A 177 7.80 -22.92 -10.58
CA ASN A 177 8.22 -23.86 -9.54
C ASN A 177 8.20 -25.33 -10.02
N GLY A 178 7.25 -25.70 -10.88
CA GLY A 178 7.17 -27.04 -11.48
C GLY A 178 8.34 -27.41 -12.40
N SER A 179 9.14 -26.42 -12.80
CA SER A 179 10.37 -26.61 -13.57
C SER A 179 11.64 -26.62 -12.70
N VAL A 180 11.55 -26.35 -11.39
CA VAL A 180 12.74 -26.10 -10.55
C VAL A 180 12.85 -27.00 -9.30
N GLU A 181 11.79 -27.39 -8.59
CA GLU A 181 11.94 -28.16 -7.33
C GLU A 181 10.84 -29.19 -7.06
N ALA A 182 11.13 -30.47 -7.34
CA ALA A 182 10.45 -31.62 -6.75
C ALA A 182 11.03 -31.89 -5.35
N GLY A 183 10.53 -31.23 -4.30
CA GLY A 183 11.04 -31.54 -2.95
C GLY A 183 10.58 -30.70 -1.75
N VAL A 184 9.88 -29.58 -1.93
CA VAL A 184 9.40 -28.78 -0.79
C VAL A 184 7.89 -28.94 -0.63
N THR A 185 7.44 -29.24 0.59
CA THR A 185 6.02 -29.37 0.98
C THR A 185 5.23 -28.14 0.54
N GLN A 186 4.53 -28.24 -0.59
CA GLN A 186 3.79 -27.13 -1.17
C GLN A 186 2.55 -26.85 -0.34
N VAL A 187 2.48 -25.66 0.26
CA VAL A 187 1.21 -25.12 0.74
C VAL A 187 0.32 -24.91 -0.49
N PRO A 188 -0.94 -25.37 -0.51
CA PRO A 188 -1.82 -25.20 -1.65
C PRO A 188 -1.88 -23.72 -2.04
N HIS A 189 -1.48 -23.39 -3.27
CA HIS A 189 -1.52 -22.02 -3.80
C HIS A 189 -2.95 -21.64 -4.20
N VAL A 190 -3.85 -21.67 -3.23
CA VAL A 190 -5.27 -21.33 -3.36
C VAL A 190 -5.51 -20.02 -2.62
N ARG A 191 -6.60 -19.32 -2.98
CA ARG A 191 -7.05 -18.15 -2.23
C ARG A 191 -7.12 -18.47 -0.74
N PRO A 192 -6.43 -17.70 0.13
CA PRO A 192 -6.55 -17.88 1.57
C PRO A 192 -7.99 -17.63 2.02
N GLU A 193 -8.42 -18.38 3.02
CA GLU A 193 -9.68 -18.11 3.71
C GLU A 193 -9.61 -16.74 4.39
N MET A 194 -10.71 -15.97 4.32
CA MET A 194 -10.77 -14.64 4.92
C MET A 194 -10.60 -14.72 6.44
N PRO A 195 -9.57 -14.10 7.03
CA PRO A 195 -9.41 -14.09 8.48
C PRO A 195 -10.58 -13.37 9.17
N LEU A 196 -11.02 -13.88 10.33
CA LEU A 196 -12.13 -13.29 11.08
C LEU A 196 -11.90 -11.81 11.43
N GLU A 197 -10.66 -11.43 11.75
CA GLU A 197 -10.31 -10.03 12.03
C GLU A 197 -10.51 -9.12 10.81
N VAL A 198 -10.24 -9.62 9.60
CA VAL A 198 -10.48 -8.89 8.35
C VAL A 198 -11.97 -8.74 8.12
N ALA A 199 -12.76 -9.81 8.34
CA ALA A 199 -14.21 -9.76 8.21
C ALA A 199 -14.84 -8.72 9.14
N ARG A 200 -14.43 -8.69 10.43
CA ARG A 200 -14.92 -7.69 11.40
C ARG A 200 -14.44 -6.28 11.10
N TRP A 201 -13.22 -6.14 10.60
CA TRP A 201 -12.71 -4.83 10.19
C TRP A 201 -13.46 -4.30 8.95
N LEU A 202 -13.81 -5.16 7.99
CA LEU A 202 -14.63 -4.79 6.84
C LEU A 202 -16.03 -4.35 7.26
N GLU A 203 -16.69 -5.10 8.16
CA GLU A 203 -17.97 -4.72 8.74
C GLU A 203 -17.90 -3.32 9.39
N CYS A 204 -16.84 -3.05 10.16
CA CYS A 204 -16.60 -1.73 10.74
C CYS A 204 -16.46 -0.61 9.68
N ASN A 205 -15.71 -0.87 8.60
CA ASN A 205 -15.53 0.08 7.51
C ASN A 205 -16.84 0.34 6.74
N ASP A 206 -17.69 -0.67 6.58
CA ASP A 206 -18.98 -0.55 5.91
C ASP A 206 -19.97 0.28 6.73
N ILE A 207 -20.02 0.06 8.06
CA ILE A 207 -20.78 0.89 8.99
C ILE A 207 -20.29 2.34 8.94
N SER A 208 -18.97 2.56 9.01
CA SER A 208 -18.37 3.89 8.91
C SER A 208 -18.77 4.59 7.59
N SER A 209 -18.70 3.86 6.47
CA SER A 209 -19.08 4.36 5.15
C SER A 209 -20.57 4.68 5.04
N ALA A 210 -21.45 3.89 5.68
CA ALA A 210 -22.88 4.17 5.75
C ALA A 210 -23.17 5.47 6.52
N ASN A 211 -22.52 5.67 7.67
CA ASN A 211 -22.67 6.88 8.48
C ASN A 211 -22.25 8.13 7.71
N LEU A 212 -21.14 8.07 6.96
CA LEU A 212 -20.66 9.17 6.13
C LEU A 212 -21.63 9.52 5.00
N ARG A 213 -22.26 8.51 4.37
CA ARG A 213 -23.27 8.74 3.31
C ARG A 213 -24.55 9.38 3.85
N GLN A 214 -24.96 9.01 5.06
CA GLN A 214 -26.14 9.61 5.71
C GLN A 214 -25.91 11.07 6.10
N GLN A 215 -24.67 11.46 6.38
CA GLN A 215 -24.30 12.83 6.73
C GLN A 215 -24.04 13.74 5.51
N ALA A 216 -23.94 13.18 4.30
CA ALA A 216 -23.74 13.98 3.09
C ALA A 216 -25.06 14.72 2.73
N PRO A 217 -25.04 16.05 2.51
CA PRO A 217 -26.22 16.77 2.06
C PRO A 217 -26.70 16.20 0.73
N ALA A 218 -28.01 16.06 0.56
CA ALA A 218 -28.61 15.58 -0.68
C ALA A 218 -28.08 16.43 -1.85
N ALA A 219 -27.47 15.78 -2.85
CA ALA A 219 -27.01 16.48 -4.05
C ALA A 219 -28.18 17.30 -4.62
N PRO A 220 -27.97 18.56 -5.03
CA PRO A 220 -29.04 19.35 -5.61
C PRO A 220 -29.59 18.62 -6.82
N GLN A 221 -30.88 18.29 -6.77
CA GLN A 221 -31.59 17.70 -7.90
C GLN A 221 -31.50 18.70 -9.05
N THR A 222 -30.81 18.33 -10.13
CA THR A 222 -30.89 19.04 -11.40
C THR A 222 -32.35 18.99 -11.83
N GLN A 223 -33.10 20.07 -11.63
CA GLN A 223 -34.45 20.19 -12.18
C GLN A 223 -34.31 20.13 -13.70
N SER A 224 -34.80 19.06 -14.30
CA SER A 224 -35.03 19.00 -15.74
C SER A 224 -35.88 20.22 -16.14
N PRO A 225 -35.56 20.91 -17.25
CA PRO A 225 -36.32 22.08 -17.66
C PRO A 225 -37.80 21.71 -17.83
N VAL A 226 -38.68 22.46 -17.16
CA VAL A 226 -40.13 22.32 -17.26
C VAL A 226 -40.52 22.52 -18.73
N PRO A 227 -41.23 21.57 -19.37
CA PRO A 227 -41.68 21.76 -20.74
C PRO A 227 -42.65 22.95 -20.83
N PRO A 228 -42.59 23.76 -21.90
CA PRO A 228 -43.44 24.93 -22.03
C PRO A 228 -44.93 24.55 -22.04
N PRO A 229 -45.81 25.41 -21.49
CA PRO A 229 -47.23 25.14 -21.45
C PRO A 229 -47.81 25.02 -22.87
N PRO A 230 -48.84 24.16 -23.07
CA PRO A 230 -49.46 24.00 -24.37
C PRO A 230 -50.10 25.31 -24.83
N GLN A 231 -49.80 25.72 -26.07
CA GLN A 231 -50.38 26.91 -26.68
C GLN A 231 -51.89 26.70 -26.85
N ALA A 232 -52.69 27.61 -26.30
CA ALA A 232 -54.12 27.63 -26.49
C ALA A 232 -54.41 27.96 -27.96
N VAL A 233 -55.00 27.00 -28.68
CA VAL A 233 -55.53 27.22 -30.02
C VAL A 233 -56.79 28.08 -29.86
N SER A 234 -56.70 29.36 -30.20
CA SER A 234 -57.85 30.24 -30.32
C SER A 234 -58.67 29.83 -31.55
N THR A 235 -59.76 29.09 -31.36
CA THR A 235 -60.82 28.98 -32.35
C THR A 235 -61.60 30.29 -32.39
N HIS A 236 -61.32 31.11 -33.39
CA HIS A 236 -62.26 32.16 -33.84
C HIS A 236 -63.26 31.54 -34.82
N CYS A 237 -64.52 31.96 -34.69
CA CYS A 237 -65.67 31.63 -35.53
C CYS A 237 -65.44 31.84 -37.02
#